data_AF-A0A915YWM7-F1
#
_entry.id   AF-A0A915YWM7-F1
#
_cell.length_a   1.000
_cell.length_b   1.000
_cell.length_c   1.000
_cell.angle_alpha   90.00
_cell.angle_beta   90.00
_cell.angle_gamma   90.00
#
_symmetry.space_group_name_H-M   'P 1'
#
loop_
_entity.id
_entity.type
_entity.pdbx_description
1 polymer ?
#
loop_
_entity_poly.entity_id
_entity_poly.type
_entity_poly.pdbx_seq_one_letter_code
_entity_poly.pdbx_strand_id
1 'polypeptide(L)'
;MMYQNLAVSYGINADDILKNPTKTILVKCIKLINDKEGKEILKISGKKRDELKNMLCDFLELTSFVEVDPRQILYSQCCIKPNFTPKKRGEEGRRVEDTITSLVNGRTSPKEIKPIRVWTCSNGKKHSLDNRRLYAFKEAIKLGAAIDTVTVEDANKRKNLLKELKWKMKHYPSKDWSTIEIKENCNKK
;
A
#
# COMPACT_ATOMS: atom_id res chain seq x y z
N MET A 1 15.61 -2.01 17.47
CA MET A 1 16.50 -2.22 16.31
C MET A 1 16.14 -1.25 15.21
N MET A 2 16.98 -0.23 14.97
CA MET A 2 16.88 0.59 13.76
C MET A 2 17.28 -0.31 12.59
N TYR A 3 16.33 -0.69 11.74
CA TYR A 3 16.67 -1.18 10.41
C TYR A 3 17.48 -0.08 9.73
N GLN A 4 18.82 -0.22 9.68
CA GLN A 4 19.63 0.56 8.76
C GLN A 4 19.20 0.13 7.38
N ASN A 5 18.40 0.98 6.75
CA ASN A 5 17.89 0.75 5.42
C ASN A 5 19.07 0.57 4.46
N LEU A 6 19.15 -0.57 3.76
CA LEU A 6 20.23 -0.88 2.81
C LEU A 6 20.44 0.24 1.79
N ALA A 7 19.40 1.02 1.47
CA ALA A 7 19.54 2.24 0.66
C ALA A 7 20.59 3.25 1.19
N VAL A 8 20.71 3.39 2.51
CA VAL A 8 21.67 4.30 3.15
C VAL A 8 23.11 3.88 2.87
N SER A 9 23.40 2.57 2.81
CA SER A 9 24.75 2.11 2.50
C SER A 9 25.16 2.50 1.07
N TYR A 10 24.21 2.61 0.15
CA TYR A 10 24.43 3.09 -1.22
C TYR A 10 24.29 4.62 -1.38
N GLY A 11 24.08 5.37 -0.29
CA GLY A 11 23.85 6.82 -0.35
C GLY A 11 22.52 7.21 -1.01
N ILE A 12 21.54 6.29 -1.00
CA ILE A 12 20.23 6.46 -1.65
C ILE A 12 19.19 6.82 -0.59
N ASN A 13 18.39 7.85 -0.87
CA ASN A 13 17.20 8.13 -0.09
C ASN A 13 16.04 7.24 -0.55
N ALA A 14 15.55 6.36 0.32
CA ALA A 14 14.44 5.45 -0.01
C ALA A 14 13.16 6.16 -0.49
N ASP A 15 12.93 7.40 -0.04
CA ASP A 15 11.77 8.19 -0.50
C ASP A 15 11.83 8.50 -2.00
N ASP A 16 13.03 8.59 -2.58
CA ASP A 16 13.25 8.83 -4.01
C ASP A 16 12.80 7.63 -4.86
N ILE A 17 12.64 6.45 -4.26
CA ILE A 17 12.14 5.23 -4.90
C ILE A 17 10.67 5.01 -4.55
N LEU A 18 10.30 5.17 -3.28
CA LEU A 18 9.02 4.71 -2.74
C LEU A 18 7.82 5.61 -3.07
N LYS A 19 8.02 6.91 -3.31
CA LYS A 19 6.92 7.87 -3.59
C LYS A 19 6.38 7.71 -5.02
N ASN A 20 6.53 8.73 -5.86
CA ASN A 20 6.20 8.67 -7.28
C ASN A 20 7.45 8.99 -8.09
N PRO A 21 8.42 8.06 -8.15
CA PRO A 21 9.70 8.31 -8.77
C PRO A 21 9.54 8.53 -10.28
N THR A 22 10.40 9.37 -10.86
CA THR A 22 10.59 9.40 -12.31
C THR A 22 11.52 8.26 -12.72
N LYS A 23 11.45 7.84 -14.00
CA LYS A 23 12.37 6.82 -14.53
C LYS A 23 13.84 7.26 -14.35
N THR A 24 14.12 8.56 -14.54
CA THR A 24 15.46 9.14 -14.38
C THR A 24 16.01 8.98 -12.97
N ILE A 25 15.19 9.21 -11.94
CA ILE A 25 15.60 9.04 -10.54
C ILE A 25 15.96 7.57 -10.28
N LEU A 26 15.13 6.63 -10.73
CA LEU A 26 15.38 5.19 -10.55
C LEU A 26 16.67 4.74 -11.26
N VAL A 27 16.89 5.21 -12.48
CA VAL A 27 18.13 4.94 -13.24
C VAL A 27 19.35 5.46 -12.48
N LYS A 28 19.26 6.66 -11.88
CA LYS A 28 20.34 7.21 -11.06
C LYS A 28 20.65 6.35 -9.85
N CYS A 29 19.62 5.89 -9.12
CA CYS A 29 19.79 4.96 -7.99
C CYS A 29 20.45 3.65 -8.41
N ILE A 30 20.03 3.07 -9.54
CA ILE A 30 20.62 1.82 -10.05
C ILE A 30 22.08 2.00 -10.45
N LYS A 31 22.43 3.11 -11.10
CA LYS A 31 23.82 3.42 -11.43
C LYS A 31 24.69 3.51 -10.17
N LEU A 32 24.24 4.22 -9.14
CA LEU A 32 24.96 4.30 -7.86
C LEU A 32 25.23 2.92 -7.24
N ILE A 33 24.27 2.00 -7.33
CA ILE A 33 24.44 0.62 -6.87
C ILE A 33 25.50 -0.10 -7.72
N ASN A 34 25.33 -0.12 -9.05
CA ASN A 34 26.26 -0.82 -9.94
C ASN A 34 27.70 -0.27 -9.83
N ASP A 35 27.85 1.06 -9.73
CA ASP A 35 29.14 1.73 -9.59
C ASP A 35 29.82 1.32 -8.27
N LYS A 36 29.05 1.26 -7.17
CA LYS A 36 29.58 0.87 -5.85
C LYS A 36 29.95 -0.62 -5.78
N GLU A 37 29.21 -1.47 -6.49
CA GLU A 37 29.48 -2.92 -6.58
C GLU A 37 30.56 -3.26 -7.61
N GLY A 38 31.00 -2.29 -8.42
CA GLY A 38 32.00 -2.48 -9.47
C GLY A 38 31.55 -3.37 -10.63
N LYS A 39 30.25 -3.69 -10.72
CA LYS A 39 29.66 -4.54 -11.76
C LYS A 39 28.16 -4.25 -11.95
N GLU A 40 27.61 -4.66 -13.10
CA GLU A 40 26.16 -4.56 -13.33
C GLU A 40 25.41 -5.60 -12.50
N ILE A 41 24.88 -5.20 -11.34
CA ILE A 41 23.98 -6.00 -10.51
C ILE A 41 22.54 -5.86 -10.98
N LEU A 42 22.14 -4.62 -11.30
CA LEU A 42 20.79 -4.27 -11.70
C LEU A 42 20.78 -3.73 -13.12
N LYS A 43 20.13 -4.46 -14.02
CA LYS A 43 20.03 -4.13 -15.45
C LYS A 43 18.99 -3.05 -15.71
N ILE A 44 19.37 -2.01 -16.46
CA ILE A 44 18.50 -0.87 -16.80
C ILE A 44 17.82 -1.05 -18.18
N SER A 45 18.51 -1.68 -19.13
CA SER A 45 18.07 -1.72 -20.53
C SER A 45 16.78 -2.51 -20.71
N GLY A 46 15.87 -1.97 -21.53
CA GLY A 46 14.56 -2.56 -21.82
C GLY A 46 13.53 -2.45 -20.69
N LYS A 47 13.89 -1.94 -19.50
CA LYS A 47 12.98 -1.91 -18.35
C LYS A 47 12.07 -0.68 -18.32
N LYS A 48 10.82 -0.91 -17.93
CA LYS A 48 9.83 0.15 -17.65
C LYS A 48 10.05 0.75 -16.26
N ARG A 49 9.47 1.93 -16.00
CA ARG A 49 9.61 2.63 -14.72
C ARG A 49 9.22 1.75 -13.52
N ASP A 50 8.09 1.06 -13.61
CA ASP A 50 7.58 0.27 -12.49
C ASP A 50 8.43 -1.00 -12.25
N GLU A 51 8.99 -1.59 -13.31
CA GLU A 51 9.95 -2.70 -13.21
C GLU A 51 11.24 -2.25 -12.50
N LEU A 52 11.80 -1.10 -12.88
CA LEU A 52 12.99 -0.53 -12.22
C LEU A 52 12.72 -0.23 -10.74
N LYS A 53 11.53 0.28 -10.43
CA LYS A 53 11.12 0.55 -9.05
C LYS A 53 11.04 -0.73 -8.23
N ASN A 54 10.40 -1.78 -8.76
CA ASN A 54 10.28 -3.06 -8.08
C ASN A 54 11.65 -3.69 -7.84
N MET A 55 12.52 -3.72 -8.87
CA MET A 55 13.90 -4.21 -8.74
C MET A 55 14.67 -3.49 -7.63
N LEU A 56 14.57 -2.15 -7.55
CA LEU A 56 15.20 -1.37 -6.50
C LEU A 56 14.60 -1.65 -5.12
N CYS A 57 13.27 -1.76 -5.03
CA CYS A 57 12.60 -2.09 -3.78
C CYS A 57 13.00 -3.47 -3.26
N ASP A 58 13.13 -4.45 -4.15
CA ASP A 58 13.53 -5.81 -3.80
C ASP A 58 15.00 -5.84 -3.39
N PHE A 59 15.90 -5.25 -4.19
CA PHE A 59 17.33 -5.22 -3.91
C PHE A 59 17.67 -4.48 -2.61
N LEU A 60 17.01 -3.34 -2.36
CA LEU A 60 17.23 -2.52 -1.16
C LEU A 60 16.30 -2.91 0.01
N GLU A 61 15.53 -3.98 -0.14
CA GLU A 61 14.55 -4.48 0.84
C GLU A 61 13.58 -3.41 1.37
N LEU A 62 13.17 -2.47 0.49
CA LEU A 62 12.36 -1.30 0.85
C LEU A 62 10.88 -1.61 1.01
N THR A 63 10.42 -2.74 0.49
CA THR A 63 9.07 -3.25 0.63
C THR A 63 9.12 -4.68 1.15
N SER A 64 8.09 -5.09 1.87
CA SER A 64 7.88 -6.47 2.29
C SER A 64 6.41 -6.78 2.10
N PHE A 65 6.11 -8.00 1.63
CA PHE A 65 4.76 -8.48 1.41
C PHE A 65 4.49 -9.67 2.32
N VAL A 66 3.31 -9.70 2.92
CA VAL A 66 2.88 -10.79 3.81
C VAL A 66 1.42 -11.14 3.53
N GLU A 67 1.06 -12.40 3.68
CA GLU A 67 -0.33 -12.84 3.65
C GLU A 67 -0.97 -12.58 5.01
N VAL A 68 -2.13 -11.92 5.00
CA VAL A 68 -2.87 -11.58 6.22
C VAL A 68 -4.35 -11.81 5.99
N ASP A 69 -5.03 -12.38 6.99
CA ASP A 69 -6.49 -12.40 7.03
C ASP A 69 -7.02 -10.95 7.15
N PRO A 70 -7.76 -10.43 6.15
CA PRO A 70 -8.23 -9.05 6.17
C PRO A 70 -9.15 -8.75 7.36
N ARG A 71 -9.80 -9.74 7.98
CA ARG A 71 -10.63 -9.59 9.18
C ARG A 71 -9.80 -9.12 10.39
N GLN A 72 -8.51 -9.44 10.43
CA GLN A 72 -7.58 -9.06 11.50
C GLN A 72 -7.03 -7.62 11.37
N ILE A 73 -7.30 -6.94 10.25
CA ILE A 73 -6.78 -5.60 9.98
C ILE A 73 -7.81 -4.55 10.42
N LEU A 74 -7.39 -3.56 11.20
CA LEU A 74 -8.19 -2.42 11.62
C LEU A 74 -8.18 -1.31 10.56
N TYR A 75 -9.22 -0.50 10.54
CA TYR A 75 -9.25 0.74 9.78
C TYR A 75 -8.41 1.83 10.44
N SER A 76 -8.04 2.85 9.68
CA SER A 76 -7.36 4.06 10.20
C SER A 76 -8.22 5.32 10.15
N GLN A 77 -9.46 5.20 9.69
CA GLN A 77 -10.44 6.28 9.59
C GLN A 77 -11.82 5.75 9.99
N CYS A 78 -12.66 6.59 10.60
CA CYS A 78 -14.03 6.24 10.95
C CYS A 78 -14.99 6.11 9.75
N CYS A 79 -14.63 6.65 8.60
CA CYS A 79 -15.45 6.58 7.39
C CYS A 79 -14.63 6.53 6.09
N ILE A 80 -15.29 6.06 5.03
CA ILE A 80 -14.79 6.02 3.65
C ILE A 80 -15.83 6.55 2.67
N LYS A 81 -15.34 7.04 1.52
CA LYS A 81 -16.18 7.36 0.37
C LYS A 81 -16.60 6.10 -0.41
N PRO A 82 -17.77 6.12 -1.06
CA PRO A 82 -18.28 4.96 -1.82
C PRO A 82 -17.49 4.65 -3.09
N ASN A 83 -16.68 5.59 -3.60
CA ASN A 83 -15.91 5.41 -4.83
C ASN A 83 -14.41 5.38 -4.54
N PHE A 84 -13.65 4.67 -5.37
CA PHE A 84 -12.19 4.77 -5.42
C PHE A 84 -11.74 6.13 -5.98
N THR A 85 -10.46 6.46 -5.82
CA THR A 85 -9.92 7.68 -6.44
C THR A 85 -9.89 7.47 -7.95
N PRO A 86 -10.43 8.40 -8.76
CA PRO A 86 -10.43 8.26 -10.21
C PRO A 86 -9.00 8.27 -10.78
N LYS A 87 -8.83 7.60 -11.91
CA LYS A 87 -7.52 7.51 -12.59
C LYS A 87 -7.17 8.82 -13.30
N LYS A 88 -8.17 9.52 -13.85
CA LYS A 88 -8.01 10.83 -14.48
C LYS A 88 -8.89 11.87 -13.80
N ARG A 89 -8.44 13.13 -13.86
CA ARG A 89 -9.21 14.26 -13.35
C ARG A 89 -10.47 14.43 -14.19
N GLY A 90 -11.63 14.57 -13.53
CA GLY A 90 -12.93 14.69 -14.20
C GLY A 90 -13.64 13.37 -14.45
N GLU A 91 -13.02 12.22 -14.16
CA GLU A 91 -13.70 10.92 -14.18
C GLU A 91 -14.27 10.58 -12.80
N GLU A 92 -15.33 9.77 -12.78
CA GLU A 92 -15.80 9.14 -11.55
C GLU A 92 -14.93 7.89 -11.26
N GLY A 93 -14.57 7.70 -9.98
CA GLY A 93 -13.88 6.49 -9.59
C GLY A 93 -14.83 5.30 -9.54
N ARG A 94 -14.32 4.09 -9.82
CA ARG A 94 -15.08 2.83 -9.64
C ARG A 94 -15.72 2.78 -8.25
N ARG A 95 -16.95 2.30 -8.13
CA ARG A 95 -17.61 2.12 -6.83
C ARG A 95 -16.96 0.96 -6.07
N VAL A 96 -16.88 1.13 -4.76
CA VAL A 96 -16.41 0.07 -3.85
C VAL A 96 -17.34 -1.13 -3.92
N GLU A 97 -18.65 -0.89 -4.03
CA GLU A 97 -19.70 -1.91 -4.20
C GLU A 97 -19.46 -2.81 -5.43
N ASP A 98 -19.10 -2.23 -6.57
CA ASP A 98 -18.81 -3.01 -7.78
C ASP A 98 -17.64 -3.97 -7.57
N THR A 99 -16.68 -3.55 -6.75
CA THR A 99 -15.50 -4.37 -6.40
C THR A 99 -15.89 -5.50 -5.44
N ILE A 100 -16.76 -5.22 -4.46
CA ILE A 100 -17.33 -6.24 -3.56
C ILE A 100 -18.08 -7.29 -4.38
N THR A 101 -18.99 -6.86 -5.25
CA THR A 101 -19.76 -7.75 -6.13
C THR A 101 -18.86 -8.59 -7.03
N SER A 102 -17.79 -7.99 -7.57
CA SER A 102 -16.84 -8.72 -8.42
C SER A 102 -16.04 -9.76 -7.63
N LEU A 103 -15.68 -9.48 -6.38
CA LEU A 103 -14.99 -10.42 -5.50
C LEU A 103 -15.90 -11.58 -5.10
N VAL A 104 -17.14 -11.30 -4.72
CA VAL A 104 -18.15 -12.32 -4.35
C VAL A 104 -18.43 -13.26 -5.52
N ASN A 105 -18.58 -12.72 -6.73
CA ASN A 105 -18.89 -13.51 -7.93
C ASN A 105 -17.64 -14.12 -8.60
N GLY A 106 -16.44 -13.95 -8.02
CA GLY A 106 -15.19 -14.47 -8.60
C GLY A 106 -14.77 -13.81 -9.92
N ARG A 107 -15.39 -12.70 -10.32
CA ARG A 107 -15.00 -11.92 -11.53
C ARG A 107 -13.67 -11.21 -11.35
N THR A 108 -13.24 -11.00 -10.12
CA THR A 108 -11.89 -10.51 -9.78
C THR A 108 -11.38 -11.27 -8.57
N SER A 109 -10.09 -11.54 -8.54
CA SER A 109 -9.39 -12.17 -7.44
C SER A 109 -8.67 -11.13 -6.57
N PRO A 110 -8.37 -11.44 -5.28
CA PRO A 110 -7.57 -10.56 -4.44
C PRO A 110 -6.22 -10.15 -5.04
N LYS A 111 -5.60 -11.02 -5.83
CA LYS A 111 -4.30 -10.78 -6.48
C LYS A 111 -4.35 -9.70 -7.56
N GLU A 112 -5.52 -9.47 -8.15
CA GLU A 112 -5.73 -8.42 -9.16
C GLU A 112 -6.01 -7.05 -8.54
N ILE A 113 -6.29 -7.01 -7.24
CA ILE A 113 -6.47 -5.78 -6.49
C ILE A 113 -5.12 -5.36 -5.92
N LYS A 114 -4.80 -4.06 -6.06
CA LYS A 114 -3.55 -3.52 -5.50
C LYS A 114 -3.45 -3.84 -4.00
N PRO A 115 -2.30 -4.35 -3.52
CA PRO A 115 -2.10 -4.69 -2.11
C PRO A 115 -2.46 -3.54 -1.16
N ILE A 116 -3.00 -3.91 0.00
CA ILE A 116 -3.26 -2.98 1.10
C ILE A 116 -1.93 -2.66 1.76
N ARG A 117 -1.65 -1.38 2.03
CA ARG A 117 -0.53 -1.00 2.90
C ARG A 117 -0.99 -1.09 4.36
N VAL A 118 -0.32 -1.94 5.13
CA VAL A 118 -0.66 -2.22 6.53
C VAL A 118 0.47 -1.78 7.43
N TRP A 119 0.15 -0.96 8.42
CA TRP A 119 1.09 -0.59 9.48
C TRP A 119 0.82 -1.43 10.73
N THR A 120 1.84 -2.13 11.22
CA THR A 120 1.80 -2.88 12.48
C THR A 120 2.31 -1.99 13.61
N CYS A 121 1.43 -1.66 14.55
CA CYS A 121 1.76 -0.90 15.75
C CYS A 121 2.62 -1.72 16.72
N SER A 122 3.30 -1.07 17.65
CA SER A 122 4.13 -1.74 18.68
C SER A 122 3.35 -2.71 19.56
N ASN A 123 2.03 -2.52 19.69
CA ASN A 123 1.13 -3.43 20.42
C ASN A 123 0.58 -4.58 19.54
N GLY A 124 1.16 -4.81 18.36
CA GLY A 124 0.74 -5.86 17.42
C GLY A 124 -0.51 -5.56 16.59
N LYS A 125 -1.23 -4.47 16.88
CA LYS A 125 -2.42 -4.09 16.09
C LYS A 125 -2.02 -3.65 14.68
N LYS A 126 -2.73 -4.16 13.68
CA LYS A 126 -2.51 -3.86 12.27
C LYS A 126 -3.54 -2.83 11.79
N HIS A 127 -3.11 -1.69 11.27
CA HIS A 127 -3.98 -0.67 10.70
C HIS A 127 -3.76 -0.50 9.20
N SER A 128 -4.85 -0.45 8.44
CA SER A 128 -4.83 -0.22 7.00
C SER A 128 -4.66 1.27 6.67
N LEU A 129 -3.81 1.56 5.69
CA LEU A 129 -3.74 2.86 5.02
C LEU A 129 -4.68 2.91 3.80
N ASP A 130 -5.28 1.80 3.40
CA ASP A 130 -6.12 1.70 2.20
C ASP A 130 -7.54 1.21 2.56
N ASN A 131 -8.22 1.98 3.43
CA ASN A 131 -9.50 1.60 4.06
C ASN A 131 -10.60 1.15 3.09
N ARG A 132 -10.71 1.75 1.90
CA ARG A 132 -11.69 1.34 0.86
C ARG A 132 -11.44 -0.08 0.34
N ARG A 133 -10.17 -0.47 0.15
CA ARG A 133 -9.82 -1.84 -0.28
C ARG A 133 -10.06 -2.83 0.85
N LEU A 134 -9.66 -2.46 2.07
CA LEU A 134 -9.92 -3.30 3.25
C LEU A 134 -11.42 -3.56 3.44
N TYR A 135 -12.24 -2.51 3.30
CA TYR A 135 -13.69 -2.64 3.36
C TYR A 135 -14.22 -3.58 2.28
N ALA A 136 -13.77 -3.43 1.04
CA ALA A 136 -14.20 -4.31 -0.05
C ALA A 136 -13.94 -5.79 0.26
N PHE A 137 -12.76 -6.13 0.80
CA PHE A 137 -12.45 -7.52 1.18
C PHE A 137 -13.29 -8.00 2.35
N LYS A 138 -13.41 -7.22 3.43
CA LYS A 138 -14.18 -7.61 4.61
C LYS A 138 -15.65 -7.85 4.26
N GLU A 139 -16.25 -6.97 3.47
CA GLU A 139 -17.65 -7.14 3.06
C GLU A 139 -17.82 -8.28 2.07
N ALA A 140 -16.91 -8.46 1.11
CA ALA A 140 -16.98 -9.61 0.20
C ALA A 140 -16.95 -10.94 0.98
N ILE A 141 -16.09 -11.05 2.00
CA ILE A 141 -16.03 -12.24 2.87
C ILE A 141 -17.35 -12.43 3.63
N LYS A 142 -17.92 -11.36 4.20
CA LYS A 142 -19.23 -11.43 4.87
C LYS A 142 -20.34 -11.90 3.92
N LEU A 143 -20.25 -11.55 2.64
CA LEU A 143 -21.19 -11.94 1.60
C LEU A 143 -20.87 -13.30 0.95
N GLY A 144 -19.87 -14.04 1.46
CA GLY A 144 -19.58 -15.41 1.04
C GLY A 144 -18.43 -15.58 0.04
N ALA A 145 -17.63 -14.54 -0.22
CA ALA A 145 -16.42 -14.68 -1.03
C ALA A 145 -15.40 -15.60 -0.32
N ALA A 146 -14.88 -16.59 -1.04
CA ALA A 146 -13.85 -17.52 -0.55
C ALA A 146 -12.46 -16.84 -0.50
N ILE A 147 -12.25 -15.98 0.50
CA ILE A 147 -11.00 -15.23 0.70
C ILE A 147 -10.54 -15.44 2.15
N ASP A 148 -9.51 -16.26 2.32
CA ASP A 148 -8.91 -16.50 3.64
C ASP A 148 -7.83 -15.47 3.98
N THR A 149 -6.95 -15.18 3.01
CA THR A 149 -5.86 -14.22 3.14
C THR A 149 -5.77 -13.30 1.93
N VAL A 150 -5.16 -12.14 2.14
CA VAL A 150 -4.77 -11.22 1.07
C VAL A 150 -3.31 -10.81 1.25
N THR A 151 -2.62 -10.62 0.12
CA THR A 151 -1.28 -10.05 0.12
C THR A 151 -1.34 -8.58 0.53
N VAL A 152 -0.61 -8.22 1.59
CA VAL A 152 -0.49 -6.84 2.05
C VAL A 152 0.98 -6.38 2.03
N GLU A 153 1.19 -5.09 1.76
CA GLU A 153 2.49 -4.43 1.91
C GLU A 153 2.69 -4.07 3.39
N ASP A 154 3.76 -4.57 4.00
CA ASP A 154 4.23 -4.13 5.32
C ASP A 154 4.77 -2.70 5.22
N ALA A 155 3.99 -1.76 5.75
CA ALA A 155 4.27 -0.34 5.70
C ALA A 155 5.35 0.09 6.71
N ASN A 156 5.73 -0.76 7.68
CA ASN A 156 6.64 -0.38 8.77
C ASN A 156 8.02 0.09 8.29
N LYS A 157 8.47 -0.38 7.12
CA LYS A 157 9.73 0.05 6.50
C LYS A 157 9.69 1.49 5.93
N ARG A 158 8.51 2.11 5.83
CA ARG A 158 8.29 3.39 5.14
C ARG A 158 7.87 4.49 6.11
N LYS A 159 8.83 5.28 6.62
CA LYS A 159 8.59 6.34 7.62
C LYS A 159 7.50 7.35 7.22
N ASN A 160 7.36 7.64 5.92
CA ASN A 160 6.32 8.54 5.41
C ASN A 160 4.90 7.97 5.61
N LEU A 161 4.74 6.65 5.61
CA LEU A 161 3.46 5.99 5.84
C LEU A 161 3.02 6.06 7.31
N LEU A 162 3.95 6.12 8.26
CA LEU A 162 3.61 6.41 9.66
C LEU A 162 3.00 7.80 9.82
N LYS A 163 3.53 8.80 9.10
CA LYS A 163 2.96 10.16 9.10
C LYS A 163 1.55 10.15 8.51
N GLU A 164 1.34 9.42 7.42
CA GLU A 164 0.00 9.22 6.82
C GLU A 164 -0.97 8.57 7.80
N LEU A 165 -0.56 7.49 8.49
CA LEU A 165 -1.38 6.80 9.49
C LEU A 165 -1.79 7.74 10.62
N LYS A 166 -0.81 8.40 11.25
CA LYS A 166 -1.05 9.37 12.34
C LYS A 166 -1.99 10.49 11.90
N TRP A 167 -1.80 10.99 10.69
CA TRP A 167 -2.67 12.02 10.13
C TRP A 167 -4.11 11.52 9.96
N LYS A 168 -4.32 10.31 9.42
CA LYS A 168 -5.65 9.70 9.25
C LYS A 168 -6.36 9.51 10.58
N MET A 169 -5.68 8.91 11.56
CA MET A 169 -6.27 8.63 12.87
C MET A 169 -6.58 9.90 13.65
N LYS A 170 -5.78 10.98 13.46
CA LYS A 170 -6.04 12.29 14.07
C LYS A 170 -7.27 12.98 13.48
N HIS A 171 -7.42 13.03 12.15
CA HIS A 171 -8.47 13.81 11.49
C HIS A 171 -9.79 13.04 11.29
N TYR A 172 -9.75 11.72 11.35
CA TYR A 172 -10.91 10.84 11.22
C TYR A 172 -10.97 9.85 12.40
N PRO A 173 -11.05 10.35 13.65
CA PRO A 173 -10.97 9.51 14.83
C PRO A 173 -12.19 8.57 14.89
N SER A 174 -11.94 7.31 15.24
CA SER A 174 -12.98 6.32 15.54
C SER A 174 -12.98 5.93 17.00
N LYS A 175 -14.16 5.65 17.55
CA LYS A 175 -14.30 4.98 18.86
C LYS A 175 -13.93 3.50 18.77
N ASP A 176 -14.16 2.90 17.61
CA ASP A 176 -13.86 1.51 17.31
C ASP A 176 -13.24 1.42 15.91
N TRP A 177 -11.98 0.99 15.85
CA TRP A 177 -11.24 0.86 14.60
C TRP A 177 -11.57 -0.43 13.82
N SER A 178 -12.41 -1.31 14.38
CA SER A 178 -12.86 -2.53 13.71
C SER A 178 -13.99 -2.29 12.70
N THR A 179 -14.70 -1.16 12.86
CA THR A 179 -15.85 -0.74 12.06
C THR A 179 -15.55 0.51 11.23
N ILE A 180 -16.34 0.72 10.17
CA ILE A 180 -16.23 1.90 9.31
C ILE A 180 -17.58 2.26 8.69
N GLU A 181 -17.83 3.56 8.51
CA GLU A 181 -19.04 4.07 7.85
C GLU A 181 -18.77 4.44 6.39
N ILE A 182 -19.73 4.20 5.49
CA ILE A 182 -19.68 4.75 4.12
C ILE A 182 -20.47 6.05 4.08
N LYS A 183 -19.82 7.16 3.68
CA LYS A 183 -20.46 8.48 3.53
C LYS A 183 -19.84 9.24 2.36
N GLU A 184 -20.64 10.02 1.62
CA GLU A 184 -20.16 10.88 0.53
C GLU A 184 -19.13 11.93 1.01
N ASN A 185 -19.41 12.49 2.19
CA ASN A 185 -18.57 13.47 2.85
C ASN A 185 -18.11 12.97 4.22
N CYS A 186 -16.85 12.53 4.27
CA CYS A 186 -16.11 12.37 5.52
C CYS A 186 -15.60 13.73 5.99
N ASN A 187 -16.35 14.38 6.87
CA ASN A 187 -15.90 15.63 7.48
C ASN A 187 -14.73 15.34 8.41
N LYS A 188 -13.65 16.12 8.28
CA LYS A 188 -12.56 16.11 9.24
C LYS A 188 -13.09 16.68 10.56
N LYS A 189 -12.74 16.05 11.68
CA LYS A 189 -12.90 16.67 12.99
C LYS A 189 -11.70 17.55 13.32
#